data_AF-A0A9Q0CQY8-F1
#
_entry.id   AF-A0A9Q0CQY8-F1
#
_cell.length_a   1.000
_cell.length_b   1.000
_cell.length_c   1.000
_cell.angle_alpha   90.00
_cell.angle_beta   90.00
_cell.angle_gamma   90.00
#
_symmetry.space_group_name_H-M   'P 1'
#
loop_
_entity.id
_entity.type
_entity.pdbx_description
1 polymer ?
#
loop_
_entity_poly.entity_id
_entity_poly.type
_entity_poly.pdbx_seq_one_letter_code
_entity_poly.pdbx_strand_id
1 'polypeptide(L)'
;MPCKTKAMATTNHTVCVTGAGGFIASWLVKLLLEKGYTVRGTVRNPDDSKNAHLWLLEGAKNRLELLRADLLDCESLRVAFAGCKGVFHTASPVTDDPEQMVEPAVKGTRNVINVAAS
;
A
#
# COMPACT_ATOMS: atom_id res chain seq x y z
N MET A 1 -21.80 20.99 19.84
CA MET A 1 -21.71 19.64 20.44
C MET A 1 -20.55 18.90 19.79
N PRO A 2 -19.50 18.47 20.51
CA PRO A 2 -18.48 17.62 19.92
C PRO A 2 -19.07 16.23 19.67
N CYS A 3 -19.01 15.77 18.42
CA CYS A 3 -19.38 14.41 18.03
C CYS A 3 -18.45 13.43 18.75
N LYS A 4 -18.98 12.59 19.63
CA LYS A 4 -18.21 11.56 20.33
C LYS A 4 -17.79 10.49 19.33
N THR A 5 -16.52 10.49 18.93
CA THR A 5 -15.93 9.38 18.18
C THR A 5 -15.96 8.15 19.09
N LYS A 6 -16.81 7.15 18.77
CA LYS A 6 -16.73 5.84 19.42
C LYS A 6 -15.32 5.29 19.18
N ALA A 7 -14.66 4.83 20.24
CA ALA A 7 -13.45 4.03 20.10
C ALA A 7 -13.79 2.80 19.22
N MET A 8 -13.22 2.77 18.02
CA MET A 8 -13.39 1.68 17.08
C MET A 8 -12.55 0.51 17.60
N ALA A 9 -13.15 -0.67 17.74
CA ALA A 9 -12.42 -1.88 18.13
C ALA A 9 -11.22 -2.04 17.20
N THR A 10 -10.01 -2.19 17.75
CA THR A 10 -8.78 -2.36 16.96
C THR A 10 -8.89 -3.67 16.19
N THR A 11 -9.27 -3.56 14.91
CA THR A 11 -9.23 -4.70 13.99
C THR A 11 -7.76 -4.98 13.70
N ASN A 12 -7.23 -6.06 14.27
CA ASN A 12 -5.84 -6.50 14.09
C ASN A 12 -5.63 -7.12 12.69
N HIS A 13 -6.21 -6.50 11.66
CA HIS A 13 -6.13 -6.94 10.28
C HIS A 13 -4.99 -6.23 9.59
N THR A 14 -4.17 -7.03 8.91
CA THR A 14 -3.09 -6.54 8.06
C THR A 14 -3.64 -6.35 6.66
N VAL A 15 -3.37 -5.21 6.03
CA VAL A 15 -3.72 -4.92 4.64
C VAL A 15 -2.50 -4.45 3.87
N CYS A 16 -2.45 -4.73 2.57
CA CYS A 16 -1.40 -4.21 1.70
C CYS A 16 -1.90 -3.02 0.89
N VAL A 17 -1.06 -2.00 0.70
CA VAL A 17 -1.31 -0.88 -0.24
C VAL A 17 -0.14 -0.83 -1.22
N THR A 18 -0.40 -1.09 -2.51
CA THR A 18 0.68 -1.03 -3.51
C THR A 18 1.01 0.43 -3.85
N GLY A 19 2.27 0.83 -3.92
CA GLY A 19 2.64 2.20 -4.26
C GLY A 19 2.29 3.21 -3.15
N ALA A 20 2.53 2.82 -1.90
CA ALA A 20 2.09 3.51 -0.69
C ALA A 20 2.51 5.00 -0.61
N GLY A 21 3.65 5.36 -1.19
CA GLY A 21 4.15 6.74 -1.23
C GLY A 21 3.50 7.63 -2.31
N GLY A 22 2.54 7.11 -3.09
CA GLY A 22 1.82 7.87 -4.11
C GLY A 22 0.83 8.88 -3.53
N PHE A 23 0.37 9.81 -4.37
CA PHE A 23 -0.54 10.89 -3.96
C PHE A 23 -1.80 10.36 -3.27
N ILE A 24 -2.59 9.51 -3.93
CA ILE A 24 -3.81 8.92 -3.34
C ILE A 24 -3.46 7.89 -2.25
N ALA A 25 -2.39 7.12 -2.47
CA ALA A 25 -2.01 6.02 -1.60
C ALA A 25 -1.60 6.49 -0.20
N SER A 26 -0.89 7.61 -0.08
CA SER A 26 -0.47 8.17 1.22
C SER A 26 -1.65 8.54 2.11
N TRP A 27 -2.71 9.11 1.54
CA TRP A 27 -3.97 9.39 2.24
C TRP A 27 -4.72 8.12 2.63
N LEU A 28 -4.72 7.10 1.77
CA LEU A 28 -5.30 5.80 2.09
C LEU A 28 -4.55 5.13 3.26
N VAL A 29 -3.21 5.16 3.25
CA VAL A 29 -2.36 4.65 4.34
C VAL A 29 -2.70 5.38 5.65
N LYS A 30 -2.78 6.71 5.63
CA LYS A 30 -3.19 7.53 6.79
C LYS A 30 -4.53 7.06 7.36
N LEU A 31 -5.56 6.95 6.51
CA LEU A 31 -6.89 6.54 6.94
C LEU A 31 -6.93 5.11 7.50
N LEU A 32 -6.18 4.18 6.90
CA LEU A 32 -6.08 2.81 7.39
C LEU A 32 -5.40 2.75 8.77
N LEU A 33 -4.31 3.48 8.96
CA LEU A 33 -3.61 3.57 10.24
C LEU A 33 -4.47 4.20 11.34
N GLU A 34 -5.24 5.25 11.02
CA GLU A 34 -6.20 5.90 11.92
C GLU A 34 -7.36 4.96 12.30
N LYS A 35 -7.74 4.06 11.40
CA LYS A 35 -8.74 3.00 11.67
C LYS A 35 -8.17 1.78 12.40
N GLY A 36 -6.88 1.79 12.73
CA GLY A 36 -6.23 0.74 13.53
C GLY A 36 -5.73 -0.46 12.72
N TYR A 37 -5.70 -0.39 11.40
CA TYR A 37 -5.11 -1.45 10.57
C TYR A 37 -3.58 -1.49 10.70
N THR A 38 -3.00 -2.68 10.51
CA THR A 38 -1.59 -2.81 10.16
C THR A 38 -1.47 -2.72 8.64
N VAL A 39 -0.60 -1.85 8.15
CA VAL A 39 -0.44 -1.53 6.74
C VAL A 39 0.94 -1.98 6.26
N ARG A 40 0.95 -2.87 5.26
CA ARG A 40 2.15 -3.18 4.48
C ARG A 40 2.12 -2.34 3.21
N GLY A 41 2.93 -1.30 3.16
CA GLY A 41 3.00 -0.38 2.03
C GLY A 41 4.11 -0.77 1.07
N THR A 42 3.80 -1.04 -0.19
CA THR A 42 4.86 -1.32 -1.17
C THR A 42 5.38 -0.05 -1.82
N VAL A 43 6.70 0.02 -1.99
CA VAL A 43 7.42 1.10 -2.69
C VAL A 43 8.60 0.49 -3.45
N ARG A 44 9.11 1.17 -4.49
CA ARG A 44 10.25 0.65 -5.26
C ARG A 44 11.56 0.65 -4.47
N ASN A 45 11.74 1.63 -3.58
CA ASN A 45 12.86 1.75 -2.67
C ASN A 45 12.36 2.30 -1.32
N PRO A 46 12.35 1.49 -0.25
CA PRO A 46 11.93 1.92 1.09
C PRO A 46 12.74 3.09 1.66
N ASP A 47 14.03 3.17 1.32
CA ASP A 47 14.96 4.17 1.86
C ASP A 47 14.93 5.51 1.13
N ASP A 48 14.11 5.61 0.07
CA ASP A 48 13.96 6.86 -0.70
C ASP A 48 13.27 7.93 0.15
N SER A 49 13.90 9.11 0.24
CA SER A 49 13.43 10.24 1.05
C SER A 49 12.03 10.71 0.66
N LYS A 50 11.57 10.45 -0.57
CA LYS A 50 10.20 10.75 -0.99
C LYS A 50 9.15 10.03 -0.14
N ASN A 51 9.49 8.89 0.49
CA ASN A 51 8.58 8.13 1.35
C ASN A 51 8.59 8.61 2.81
N ALA A 52 9.46 9.56 3.18
CA ALA A 52 9.62 10.01 4.56
C ALA A 52 8.31 10.51 5.20
N HIS A 53 7.43 11.09 4.38
CA HIS A 53 6.13 11.58 4.81
C HIS A 53 5.23 10.49 5.42
N LEU A 54 5.39 9.22 5.02
CA LEU A 54 4.59 8.10 5.56
C LEU A 54 4.94 7.80 7.02
N TRP A 55 6.18 8.03 7.43
CA TRP A 55 6.63 7.81 8.81
C TRP A 55 6.17 8.89 9.78
N LEU A 56 5.68 10.01 9.26
CA LEU A 56 5.08 11.10 10.05
C LEU A 56 3.61 10.85 10.40
N LEU A 57 2.99 9.82 9.82
CA LEU A 57 1.59 9.48 10.05
C LEU A 57 1.39 8.88 11.45
N GLU A 58 0.26 9.21 12.08
CA GLU A 58 -0.11 8.65 13.37
C GLU A 58 -0.26 7.12 13.27
N GLY A 59 0.40 6.39 14.18
CA GLY A 59 0.41 4.93 14.20
C GLY A 59 1.44 4.27 13.26
N ALA A 60 2.09 5.01 12.37
CA ALA A 60 3.04 4.42 11.41
C ALA A 60 4.19 3.66 12.08
N LYS A 61 4.79 4.22 13.14
CA LYS A 61 5.90 3.57 13.89
C LYS A 61 5.58 2.16 14.38
N ASN A 62 4.30 1.85 14.62
CA ASN A 62 3.87 0.57 15.19
C ASN A 62 3.15 -0.33 14.19
N ARG A 63 2.59 0.25 13.12
CA ARG A 63 1.64 -0.44 12.23
C ARG A 63 1.91 -0.22 10.75
N LEU A 64 2.95 0.52 10.36
CA LEU A 64 3.38 0.65 8.98
C LEU A 64 4.68 -0.13 8.76
N GLU A 65 4.68 -0.96 7.73
CA GLU A 65 5.88 -1.59 7.18
C GLU A 65 6.02 -1.14 5.73
N LEU A 66 7.19 -0.59 5.35
CA LEU A 66 7.50 -0.31 3.95
C LEU A 66 8.31 -1.44 3.35
N LEU A 67 7.77 -2.03 2.29
CA LEU A 67 8.36 -3.18 1.62
C LEU A 67 8.79 -2.79 0.21
N ARG A 68 9.98 -3.24 -0.18
CA ARG A 68 10.44 -3.16 -1.56
C ARG A 68 9.59 -4.10 -2.42
N ALA A 69 8.86 -3.56 -3.39
CA ALA A 69 8.19 -4.38 -4.40
C ALA A 69 8.09 -3.67 -5.75
N ASP A 70 8.04 -4.48 -6.81
CA ASP A 70 7.74 -4.05 -8.17
C ASP A 70 6.51 -4.81 -8.70
N LEU A 71 5.64 -4.13 -9.45
CA LEU A 71 4.42 -4.74 -9.98
C LEU A 71 4.70 -5.88 -10.98
N LEU A 72 5.88 -5.86 -11.60
CA LEU A 72 6.32 -6.88 -12.55
C LEU A 72 7.12 -8.01 -11.88
N ASP A 73 7.38 -7.92 -10.57
CA ASP A 73 8.04 -8.95 -9.76
C ASP A 73 7.04 -9.61 -8.81
N CYS A 74 6.50 -10.75 -9.24
CA CYS A 74 5.51 -11.51 -8.47
C CYS A 74 6.01 -12.00 -7.11
N GLU A 75 7.32 -12.25 -6.95
CA GLU A 75 7.84 -12.72 -5.66
C GLU A 75 7.88 -11.57 -4.66
N SER A 76 8.29 -10.39 -5.10
CA SER A 76 8.21 -9.19 -4.26
C SER A 76 6.77 -8.88 -3.82
N LEU A 77 5.78 -9.10 -4.69
CA LEU A 77 4.37 -8.97 -4.35
C LEU A 77 3.92 -10.05 -3.36
N ARG A 78 4.37 -11.30 -3.52
CA ARG A 78 4.02 -12.41 -2.62
C ARG A 78 4.51 -12.14 -1.20
N VAL A 79 5.75 -11.66 -1.06
CA VAL A 79 6.31 -11.23 0.23
C VAL A 79 5.48 -10.09 0.82
N ALA A 80 5.11 -9.10 0.01
CA ALA A 80 4.30 -7.96 0.46
C ALA A 80 2.89 -8.34 0.90
N PHE A 81 2.27 -9.32 0.25
CA PHE A 81 0.87 -9.72 0.51
C PHE A 81 0.77 -10.79 1.61
N ALA A 82 1.89 -11.37 2.04
CA ALA A 82 1.91 -12.41 3.06
C ALA A 82 1.20 -11.95 4.35
N GLY A 83 0.17 -12.71 4.75
CA GLY A 83 -0.65 -12.45 5.93
C GLY A 83 -1.68 -11.32 5.79
N CYS A 84 -1.76 -10.65 4.65
CA CYS A 84 -2.75 -9.59 4.41
C CYS A 84 -4.16 -10.16 4.23
N LYS A 85 -5.16 -9.51 4.83
CA LYS A 85 -6.59 -9.78 4.65
C LYS A 85 -7.21 -9.07 3.45
N GLY A 86 -6.49 -8.11 2.89
CA GLY A 86 -6.91 -7.36 1.71
C GLY A 86 -5.74 -6.62 1.08
N VAL A 87 -5.86 -6.35 -0.21
CA VAL A 87 -4.89 -5.60 -1.01
C VAL A 87 -5.62 -4.43 -1.68
N PHE A 88 -5.09 -3.23 -1.48
CA PHE A 88 -5.48 -2.02 -2.20
C PHE A 88 -4.46 -1.76 -3.31
N HIS A 89 -4.83 -2.05 -4.55
CA HIS A 89 -3.99 -1.81 -5.71
C HIS A 89 -4.17 -0.38 -6.23
N THR A 90 -3.24 0.51 -5.89
CA THR A 90 -3.24 1.92 -6.32
C THR A 90 -2.01 2.30 -7.14
N ALA A 91 -1.01 1.42 -7.22
CA ALA A 91 0.20 1.66 -7.99
C ALA A 91 -0.09 1.49 -9.48
N SER A 92 0.16 2.54 -10.26
CA SER A 92 0.12 2.51 -11.72
C SER A 92 1.09 3.57 -12.24
N PRO A 93 1.76 3.35 -13.39
CA PRO A 93 2.30 4.47 -14.15
C PRO A 93 1.18 5.47 -14.48
N VAL A 94 1.52 6.76 -14.48
CA VAL A 94 0.65 7.87 -14.90
C VAL A 94 1.45 8.71 -15.87
N THR A 95 1.30 8.43 -17.15
CA THR A 95 2.06 9.03 -18.26
C THR A 95 1.27 8.81 -19.54
N ASP A 96 1.45 9.69 -20.53
CA ASP A 96 0.87 9.53 -21.87
C ASP A 96 1.72 8.63 -22.79
N ASP A 97 2.93 8.23 -22.34
CA ASP A 97 3.78 7.29 -23.06
C ASP A 97 3.21 5.86 -22.97
N PRO A 98 2.70 5.29 -24.08
CA PRO A 98 2.04 3.98 -24.07
C PRO A 98 3.01 2.85 -23.74
N GLU A 99 4.31 2.96 -24.07
CA GLU A 99 5.30 1.92 -23.77
C GLU A 99 5.55 1.81 -22.27
N GLN A 100 5.54 2.95 -21.57
CA GLN A 100 5.71 3.01 -20.12
C GLN A 100 4.40 2.78 -19.36
N MET A 101 3.24 2.93 -20.01
CA MET A 101 1.94 2.83 -19.37
C MET A 101 1.31 1.45 -19.53
N VAL A 102 1.14 0.97 -20.76
CA VAL A 102 0.19 -0.11 -21.07
C VAL A 102 0.65 -1.44 -20.49
N GLU A 103 1.87 -1.88 -20.81
CA GLU A 103 2.36 -3.16 -20.31
C GLU A 103 2.50 -3.16 -18.78
N PRO A 104 3.15 -2.16 -18.14
CA PRO A 104 3.30 -2.17 -16.68
C PRO A 104 1.95 -2.09 -15.94
N ALA A 105 0.98 -1.33 -16.44
CA ALA A 105 -0.35 -1.27 -15.83
C ALA A 105 -1.09 -2.60 -15.98
N VAL A 106 -1.22 -3.14 -17.21
CA VAL A 106 -2.00 -4.36 -17.45
C VAL A 106 -1.37 -5.57 -16.79
N LYS A 107 -0.07 -5.79 -17.01
CA LYS A 107 0.65 -6.94 -16.45
C LYS A 107 0.79 -6.82 -14.94
N GLY A 108 1.09 -5.62 -14.45
CA GLY A 108 1.17 -5.34 -13.02
C GLY A 108 -0.14 -5.62 -12.29
N THR A 109 -1.26 -5.13 -12.81
CA THR A 109 -2.58 -5.42 -12.22
C THR A 109 -2.90 -6.91 -12.23
N ARG A 110 -2.61 -7.63 -13.33
CA ARG A 110 -2.80 -9.09 -13.39
C ARG A 110 -1.95 -9.82 -12.34
N ASN A 111 -0.69 -9.43 -12.17
CA ASN A 111 0.18 -10.01 -11.16
C ASN A 111 -0.37 -9.79 -9.76
N VAL A 112 -0.85 -8.58 -9.44
CA VAL A 112 -1.45 -8.27 -8.15
C VAL A 112 -2.65 -9.17 -7.85
N ILE A 113 -3.58 -9.33 -8.81
CA ILE A 113 -4.75 -10.19 -8.63
C ILE A 113 -4.35 -11.66 -8.47
N ASN A 114 -3.45 -12.15 -9.31
CA ASN A 114 -3.02 -13.56 -9.28
C ASN A 114 -2.29 -13.90 -7.97
N VAL A 115 -1.42 -13.02 -7.47
CA VAL A 115 -0.68 -13.23 -6.22
C VAL A 115 -1.59 -13.08 -5.01
N ALA A 116 -2.56 -12.15 -5.03
CA ALA A 116 -3.52 -12.00 -3.94
C ALA A 116 -4.50 -13.19 -3.84
N ALA A 117 -4.72 -13.90 -4.95
CA ALA A 117 -5.60 -15.08 -5.01
C ALA A 117 -4.91 -16.42 -4.71
N SER A 118 -3.58 -16.43 -4.56
CA SER A 118 -2.77 -17.65 -4.32
C SER A 118 -2.54 -17.90 -2.84
#